data_AF-A0A1B7UVX5-F1
#
_entry.id   AF-A0A1B7UVX5-F1
#
_cell.length_a   1.000
_cell.length_b   1.000
_cell.length_c   1.000
_cell.angle_alpha   90.00
_cell.angle_beta   90.00
_cell.angle_gamma   90.00
#
_symmetry.space_group_name_H-M   'P 1'
#
loop_
_entity.id
_entity.type
_entity.pdbx_description
1 polymer ?
#
loop_
_entity_poly.entity_id
_entity_poly.type
_entity_poly.pdbx_seq_one_letter_code
_entity_poly.pdbx_strand_id
1 'polypeptide(L)'
;MNFPLQIQRKIEKLASSQGISTEQFILQAVAEKIDALTQQMAEGNTEINLQTTHVVPSNQANVYRKEGILVVDAELSENFDFNKFIDELREERIQDQMAL
;
A
#
# COMPACT_ATOMS: atom_id res chain seq x y z
N MET A 1 -24.51 6.39 5.55
CA MET A 1 -23.99 7.32 6.60
C MET A 1 -24.46 8.74 6.28
N ASN A 2 -24.69 9.59 7.28
CA ASN A 2 -25.14 10.97 7.09
C ASN A 2 -23.97 11.95 7.28
N PHE A 3 -23.43 12.48 6.18
CA PHE A 3 -22.34 13.46 6.19
C PHE A 3 -22.86 14.85 5.84
N PRO A 4 -22.19 15.93 6.30
CA PRO A 4 -22.45 17.26 5.79
C PRO A 4 -22.36 17.30 4.25
N LEU A 5 -23.26 18.02 3.59
CA LEU A 5 -23.40 18.03 2.12
C LEU A 5 -22.07 18.34 1.39
N GLN A 6 -21.25 19.22 1.96
CA GLN A 6 -19.93 19.58 1.43
C GLN A 6 -18.95 18.40 1.43
N ILE A 7 -18.95 17.61 2.50
CA ILE A 7 -18.12 16.42 2.65
C ILE A 7 -18.62 15.34 1.69
N GLN A 8 -19.94 15.11 1.65
CA GLN A 8 -20.55 14.11 0.79
C GLN A 8 -20.20 14.31 -0.69
N ARG A 9 -20.31 15.54 -1.21
CA ARG A 9 -19.93 15.84 -2.60
C ARG A 9 -18.45 15.59 -2.89
N LYS A 10 -17.57 15.86 -1.92
CA LYS A 10 -16.13 15.57 -2.07
C LYS A 10 -15.88 14.07 -2.12
N ILE A 11 -16.52 13.31 -1.23
CA ILE A 11 -16.42 11.84 -1.20
C ILE A 11 -16.91 11.27 -2.54
N GLU A 12 -18.08 11.68 -3.03
CA GLU A 12 -18.65 11.20 -4.30
C GLU A 12 -17.72 11.51 -5.49
N LYS A 13 -17.14 12.72 -5.54
CA LYS A 13 -16.19 13.11 -6.59
C LYS A 13 -14.94 12.24 -6.57
N LEU A 14 -14.35 12.01 -5.40
CA LEU A 14 -13.12 11.24 -5.24
C LEU A 14 -13.36 9.74 -5.49
N ALA A 15 -14.46 9.18 -4.99
CA ALA A 15 -14.86 7.80 -5.25
C ALA A 15 -15.07 7.57 -6.76
N SER A 16 -15.78 8.48 -7.43
CA SER A 16 -16.01 8.41 -8.87
C SER A 16 -14.71 8.50 -9.66
N SER A 17 -13.76 9.35 -9.26
CA SER A 17 -12.45 9.46 -9.92
C SER A 17 -11.58 8.20 -9.80
N GLN A 18 -11.89 7.33 -8.83
CA GLN A 18 -11.22 6.06 -8.59
C GLN A 18 -12.02 4.86 -9.12
N GLY A 19 -13.20 5.08 -9.71
CA GLY A 19 -14.07 4.02 -10.22
C GLY A 19 -14.71 3.15 -9.14
N ILE A 20 -14.78 3.63 -7.90
CA ILE A 20 -15.35 2.88 -6.76
C ILE A 20 -16.62 3.54 -6.22
N SER A 21 -17.40 2.79 -5.44
CA SER A 21 -18.58 3.36 -4.78
C SER A 21 -18.18 4.25 -3.61
N THR A 22 -19.06 5.19 -3.24
CA THR A 22 -18.92 6.04 -2.06
C THR A 22 -18.69 5.22 -0.79
N GLU A 23 -19.37 4.09 -0.65
CA GLU A 23 -19.22 3.19 0.49
C GLU A 23 -17.84 2.53 0.54
N GLN A 24 -17.36 2.02 -0.61
CA GLN A 24 -16.02 1.43 -0.71
C GLN A 24 -14.93 2.46 -0.39
N PHE A 25 -15.08 3.69 -0.90
CA PHE A 25 -14.17 4.78 -0.57
C PHE A 25 -14.13 5.07 0.94
N ILE A 26 -15.29 5.10 1.60
CA ILE A 26 -15.35 5.35 3.05
C ILE A 26 -14.69 4.22 3.83
N LEU A 27 -14.98 2.96 3.48
CA LEU A 27 -14.38 1.80 4.13
C LEU A 27 -12.85 1.83 4.01
N GLN A 28 -12.34 2.08 2.81
CA GLN A 28 -10.92 2.21 2.56
C GLN A 28 -10.29 3.36 3.36
N ALA A 29 -10.90 4.55 3.32
CA ALA A 29 -10.38 5.71 4.05
C ALA A 29 -10.36 5.49 5.58
N VAL A 30 -11.35 4.76 6.12
CA VAL A 30 -11.38 4.38 7.53
C VAL A 30 -10.29 3.35 7.86
N ALA A 31 -10.13 2.32 7.03
CA ALA A 31 -9.08 1.32 7.19
C ALA A 31 -7.68 1.96 7.19
N GLU A 32 -7.38 2.76 6.17
CA GLU A 32 -6.11 3.49 6.07
C GLU A 32 -5.85 4.40 7.29
N LYS A 33 -6.90 5.06 7.80
CA LYS A 33 -6.78 5.89 9.00
C LYS A 33 -6.50 5.07 10.25
N ILE A 34 -7.14 3.91 10.41
CA ILE A 34 -6.89 3.00 11.53
C ILE A 34 -5.47 2.48 11.48
N ASP A 35 -4.99 2.06 10.31
CA ASP A 35 -3.63 1.53 10.14
C ASP A 35 -2.58 2.60 10.45
N ALA A 36 -2.75 3.82 9.91
CA ALA A 36 -1.87 4.94 10.18
C ALA A 36 -1.81 5.30 11.67
N LEU A 37 -2.96 5.30 12.36
CA LEU A 37 -3.01 5.57 13.80
C LEU A 37 -2.38 4.44 14.60
N THR A 38 -2.61 3.19 14.21
CA THR A 38 -2.02 2.01 14.85
C THR A 38 -0.51 2.03 14.73
N GLN A 39 0.02 2.39 13.56
CA GLN A 39 1.44 2.56 13.33
C GLN A 39 2.04 3.72 14.16
N GLN A 40 1.36 4.87 14.21
CA GLN A 40 1.79 6.00 15.06
C GLN A 40 1.83 5.64 16.56
N MET A 41 0.89 4.81 17.03
CA MET A 41 0.88 4.32 18.40
C MET A 41 1.98 3.27 18.65
N ALA A 42 2.34 2.47 17.65
CA ALA A 42 3.45 1.54 17.72
C ALA A 42 4.82 2.24 17.70
N GLU A 43 4.97 3.34 16.96
CA GLU A 43 6.22 4.13 16.90
C GLU A 43 6.52 4.92 18.18
N GLY A 44 5.53 5.08 19.08
CA GLY A 44 5.72 5.64 20.43
C GLY A 44 6.25 4.65 21.46
N ASN A 45 6.19 3.35 21.18
CA ASN A 45 6.66 2.30 22.06
C ASN A 45 7.55 1.37 21.25
N THR A 46 8.85 1.65 21.28
CA THR A 46 9.88 0.71 20.79
C THR A 46 9.71 -0.59 21.57
N GLU A 47 8.96 -1.55 21.02
CA GLU A 47 9.12 -2.97 21.28
C GLU A 47 8.22 -3.77 20.33
N ILE A 48 8.91 -4.54 19.50
CA ILE A 48 8.41 -5.58 18.61
C ILE A 48 7.35 -6.41 19.34
N ASN A 49 6.10 -6.35 18.89
CA ASN A 49 5.13 -7.38 19.25
C ASN A 49 4.45 -7.95 18.01
N LEU A 50 5.10 -9.00 17.49
CA LEU A 50 4.49 -10.02 16.67
C LEU A 50 3.40 -10.74 17.50
N GLN A 51 2.14 -10.30 17.42
CA GLN A 51 1.00 -11.12 17.81
C GLN A 51 -0.26 -10.77 16.99
N THR A 52 -0.36 -11.49 15.87
CA THR A 52 -1.57 -12.02 15.20
C THR A 52 -2.91 -11.88 15.95
N THR A 53 -3.94 -11.38 15.26
CA THR A 53 -5.26 -12.04 15.08
C THR A 53 -6.10 -11.29 14.03
N HIS A 54 -6.00 -11.68 12.76
CA HIS A 54 -7.15 -12.10 11.94
C HIS A 54 -6.63 -12.56 10.57
N VAL A 55 -6.79 -13.86 10.33
CA VAL A 55 -6.39 -14.51 9.09
C VAL A 55 -7.37 -14.11 7.99
N VAL A 56 -6.97 -13.15 7.16
CA VAL A 56 -7.28 -13.16 5.74
C VAL A 56 -5.91 -13.18 5.06
N PRO A 57 -5.55 -14.21 4.28
CA PRO A 57 -4.32 -14.19 3.50
C PRO A 57 -4.56 -13.20 2.36
N SER A 58 -4.43 -11.93 2.68
CA SER A 58 -4.47 -10.88 1.70
C SER A 58 -3.03 -10.69 1.27
N ASN A 59 -2.71 -11.08 0.04
CA ASN A 59 -1.48 -10.74 -0.69
C ASN A 59 -1.35 -9.21 -0.90
N GLN A 60 -1.76 -8.40 0.08
CA GLN A 60 -1.72 -6.96 0.02
C GLN A 60 -0.32 -6.53 0.39
N ALA A 61 0.39 -6.01 -0.61
CA ALA A 61 1.64 -5.31 -0.42
C ALA A 61 1.45 -4.21 0.62
N ASN A 62 2.20 -4.29 1.72
CA ASN A 62 2.27 -3.27 2.75
C ASN A 62 3.07 -2.09 2.21
N VAL A 63 2.41 -0.95 2.00
CA VAL A 63 3.07 0.27 1.52
C VAL A 63 3.30 1.21 2.70
N TYR A 64 4.55 1.53 3.01
CA TYR A 64 4.90 2.45 4.10
C TYR A 64 6.10 3.34 3.74
N ARG A 65 6.34 4.40 4.51
CA ARG A 65 7.52 5.27 4.33
C ARG A 65 8.56 4.97 5.40
N LYS A 66 9.80 4.75 5.00
CA LYS A 66 10.96 4.55 5.89
C LYS A 66 12.10 5.43 5.43
N GLU A 67 12.57 6.33 6.30
CA GLU A 67 13.70 7.25 6.01
C GLU A 67 13.52 8.07 4.72
N GLY A 68 12.28 8.47 4.40
CA GLY A 68 11.94 9.22 3.18
C GLY A 68 11.73 8.34 1.94
N ILE A 69 11.98 7.03 2.02
CA ILE A 69 11.81 6.05 0.94
C ILE A 69 10.40 5.46 1.04
N LEU A 70 9.69 5.37 -0.08
CA LEU A 70 8.44 4.62 -0.18
C LEU A 70 8.79 3.13 -0.31
N VAL A 71 8.48 2.35 0.72
CA VAL A 71 8.71 0.91 0.78
C VAL A 71 7.41 0.19 0.45
N VAL A 72 7.51 -0.79 -0.45
CA VAL A 72 6.43 -1.72 -0.79
C VAL A 72 6.89 -3.09 -0.33
N ASP A 73 6.37 -3.55 0.80
CA ASP A 73 6.67 -4.82 1.42
C ASP A 73 5.60 -5.83 1.02
N ALA A 74 5.94 -6.71 0.08
CA ALA A 74 5.04 -7.70 -0.46
C ALA A 74 5.67 -9.08 -0.37
N GLU A 75 4.86 -10.10 -0.13
CA GLU A 75 5.31 -11.48 -0.26
C GLU A 75 5.71 -11.73 -1.72
N LEU A 76 6.96 -12.16 -1.91
CA LEU A 76 7.42 -12.63 -3.20
C LEU A 76 6.75 -13.97 -3.50
N SER A 77 6.32 -14.16 -4.74
CA SER A 77 5.74 -15.44 -5.15
C SER A 77 6.72 -16.58 -4.87
N GLU A 78 6.24 -17.75 -4.44
CA GLU A 78 7.10 -18.92 -4.14
C GLU A 78 8.01 -19.32 -5.32
N ASN A 79 7.61 -18.95 -6.54
CA ASN A 79 8.34 -19.21 -7.78
C ASN A 79 9.15 -18.01 -8.30
N PHE A 80 9.33 -16.96 -7.49
CA PHE A 80 10.08 -15.79 -7.89
C PHE A 80 11.57 -16.14 -8.03
N ASP A 81 12.06 -16.06 -9.26
CA ASP A 81 13.47 -16.30 -9.58
C ASP A 81 14.24 -14.99 -9.54
N PHE A 82 14.96 -14.77 -8.43
CA PHE A 82 15.84 -13.61 -8.26
C PHE A 82 16.90 -13.50 -9.34
N ASN A 83 17.46 -14.61 -9.81
CA ASN A 83 18.53 -14.56 -10.80
C ASN A 83 17.98 -14.07 -12.14
N LYS A 84 16.83 -14.61 -12.55
CA LYS A 84 16.14 -14.16 -13.75
C LYS A 84 15.77 -12.67 -13.67
N PHE A 85 15.22 -12.22 -12.55
CA PHE A 85 14.87 -10.81 -12.35
C PHE A 85 16.10 -9.89 -12.43
N ILE A 86 17.21 -10.26 -11.78
CA ILE A 86 18.45 -9.48 -11.84
C ILE A 86 19.01 -9.42 -13.27
N ASP A 87 18.95 -10.53 -14.00
CA ASP A 87 19.44 -10.58 -15.38
C ASP A 87 18.57 -9.74 -16.32
N GLU A 88 17.25 -9.74 -16.14
CA GLU A 88 16.33 -8.85 -16.86
C GLU A 88 16.63 -7.36 -16.62
N LEU A 89 16.86 -6.95 -15.36
CA LEU A 89 17.24 -5.57 -15.04
C LEU A 89 18.61 -5.16 -15.61
N ARG A 90 19.57 -6.09 -15.65
CA ARG A 90 20.88 -5.83 -16.27
C ARG A 90 20.75 -5.62 -17.77
N GLU A 91 19.95 -6.46 -18.43
CA GLU A 91 19.69 -6.37 -19.86
C GLU A 91 18.98 -5.05 -20.21
N GLU A 92 17.94 -4.67 -19.47
CA GLU A 92 17.25 -3.37 -19.62
C GLU A 92 18.24 -2.20 -19.55
N ARG A 93 19.11 -2.18 -18.53
CA ARG A 93 20.13 -1.14 -18.39
C ARG A 93 21.13 -1.11 -19.55
N ILE A 94 21.51 -2.27 -20.08
CA ILE A 94 22.44 -2.35 -21.21
C ILE A 94 21.76 -1.81 -22.47
N GLN A 95 20.49 -2.12 -22.70
CA GLN A 95 19.72 -1.60 -23.83
C GLN A 95 19.54 -0.08 -23.76
N ASP A 96 19.21 0.46 -22.58
CA ASP A 96 19.13 1.91 -22.36
C ASP A 96 20.46 2.62 -22.64
N GLN A 97 21.58 1.97 -22.35
CA GLN A 97 22.93 2.51 -22.62
C GLN A 97 23.34 2.42 -24.09
N MET A 98 22.76 1.51 -24.87
CA MET A 98 23.00 1.40 -26.32
C MET A 98 22.05 2.27 -27.16
N ALA A 99 20.92 2.69 -26.59
CA ALA A 99 19.94 3.57 -27.25
C ALA A 99 20.29 5.06 -27.18
N LEU A 100 21.41 5.43 -26.53
CA LEU A 100 21.98 6.77 -26.44
C LEU A 100 23.15 6.95 -27.40
#